data_AF-A0A5B9D6V6-F1
#
_entry.id   AF-A0A5B9D6V6-F1
#
_cell.length_a   1.000
_cell.length_b   1.000
_cell.length_c   1.000
_cell.angle_alpha   90.00
_cell.angle_beta   90.00
_cell.angle_gamma   90.00
#
_symmetry.space_group_name_H-M   'P 1'
#
loop_
_entity.id
_entity.type
_entity.pdbx_description
1 polymer ?
#
loop_
_entity_poly.entity_id
_entity_poly.type
_entity_poly.pdbx_seq_one_letter_code
_entity_poly.pdbx_strand_id
1 'polypeptide(L)'
;MPVLVPEPHDPICFRKDGKRLDGRDVDEPRPFSCEVGVIKNAQGSAVVRHGGNIIYAAVYGPREVHPRHLAKPDRGILRVYYRMSTFSVHDRKSPAPNRRDNEISKVIREAIEPVLFLEAYPDSQIEVFIQIMAADGGTRCASTTAASLALADAGIPMRSMIVGIAAGKAQDKVILDLGDKEDKVGQADVPAVVVMKDKTISLLQFDGEMSIEEMELGFKYILKGAEVIYQKQLEALKGKYKVIQSNAEKESKEYQKLAPKKSEDKPLAPSKTVISEDNKEESKKPKEEEKSQKPKKEPKKEPKKEPKKEIKKGPKKSTKKETKKASKKKNIEENAPKKENEKGGTPK
;
A
#
# COMPACT_ATOMS: atom_id res chain seq x y z
N MET A 1 -2.47 -25.47 -32.87
CA MET A 1 -2.62 -24.11 -32.29
C MET A 1 -3.89 -24.13 -31.46
N PRO A 2 -3.91 -23.59 -30.23
CA PRO A 2 -5.17 -23.36 -29.54
C PRO A 2 -6.00 -22.41 -30.42
N VAL A 3 -7.25 -22.80 -30.69
CA VAL A 3 -8.20 -21.95 -31.40
C VAL A 3 -8.53 -20.81 -30.43
N LEU A 4 -7.87 -19.67 -30.61
CA LEU A 4 -8.26 -18.43 -29.95
C LEU A 4 -9.61 -18.04 -30.54
N VAL A 5 -10.68 -18.32 -29.82
CA VAL A 5 -11.97 -17.71 -30.09
C VAL A 5 -11.86 -16.30 -29.51
N PRO A 6 -11.70 -15.24 -30.32
CA PRO A 6 -11.68 -13.89 -29.78
C PRO A 6 -13.02 -13.65 -29.06
N GLU A 7 -12.96 -13.16 -27.81
CA GLU A 7 -14.18 -12.74 -27.12
C GLU A 7 -14.86 -11.66 -27.98
N PRO A 8 -16.15 -11.80 -28.32
CA PRO A 8 -16.89 -10.69 -28.89
C PRO A 8 -16.94 -9.59 -27.84
N HIS A 9 -16.18 -8.52 -28.04
CA HIS A 9 -16.30 -7.31 -27.27
C HIS A 9 -17.56 -6.58 -27.74
N ASP A 10 -18.69 -6.96 -27.17
CA ASP A 10 -19.91 -6.19 -27.33
C ASP A 10 -19.67 -4.78 -26.77
N PRO A 11 -19.89 -3.71 -27.55
CA PRO A 11 -19.60 -2.33 -27.14
C PRO A 11 -20.59 -1.79 -26.08
N ILE A 12 -21.33 -2.68 -25.43
CA ILE A 12 -22.48 -2.36 -24.58
C ILE A 12 -22.05 -2.48 -23.12
N CYS A 13 -21.88 -1.34 -22.44
CA CYS A 13 -21.59 -1.31 -20.99
C CYS A 13 -22.86 -1.16 -20.14
N PHE A 14 -23.96 -0.69 -20.73
CA PHE A 14 -25.23 -0.46 -20.05
C PHE A 14 -26.36 -1.28 -20.66
N ARG A 15 -27.21 -1.84 -19.79
CA ARG A 15 -28.48 -2.45 -20.18
C ARG A 15 -29.48 -1.37 -20.59
N LYS A 16 -30.54 -1.77 -21.28
CA LYS A 16 -31.64 -0.88 -21.67
C LYS A 16 -32.30 -0.16 -20.48
N ASP A 17 -32.23 -0.77 -19.29
CA ASP A 17 -32.76 -0.23 -18.04
C ASP A 17 -31.86 0.86 -17.40
N GLY A 18 -30.77 1.24 -18.06
CA GLY A 18 -29.82 2.26 -17.57
C GLY A 18 -28.83 1.77 -16.51
N LYS A 19 -28.96 0.52 -16.06
CA LYS A 19 -28.02 -0.17 -15.16
C LYS A 19 -26.85 -0.77 -15.93
N ARG A 20 -25.74 -1.02 -15.23
CA ARG A 20 -24.56 -1.69 -15.80
C ARG A 20 -24.85 -3.14 -16.16
N LEU A 21 -23.96 -3.77 -16.93
CA LEU A 21 -24.08 -5.18 -17.32
C LEU A 21 -24.28 -6.12 -16.12
N ASP A 22 -23.70 -5.80 -14.97
CA ASP A 22 -23.79 -6.62 -13.75
C ASP A 22 -25.04 -6.30 -12.90
N GLY A 23 -25.86 -5.32 -13.31
CA GLY A 23 -27.02 -4.82 -12.55
C GLY A 23 -26.71 -3.75 -11.51
N ARG A 24 -25.44 -3.33 -11.39
CA ARG A 24 -24.98 -2.24 -10.52
C ARG A 24 -25.40 -0.86 -11.04
N ASP A 25 -25.54 0.07 -10.11
CA ASP A 25 -25.67 1.48 -10.43
C ASP A 25 -24.30 2.12 -10.75
N VAL A 26 -24.31 3.37 -11.23
CA VAL A 26 -23.08 4.06 -11.69
C VAL A 26 -22.10 4.35 -10.55
N ASP A 27 -22.59 4.57 -9.35
CA ASP A 27 -21.81 4.96 -8.16
C ASP A 27 -21.65 3.82 -7.14
N GLU A 28 -21.97 2.58 -7.56
CA GLU A 28 -21.96 1.40 -6.71
C GLU A 28 -20.67 0.57 -6.91
N PRO A 29 -19.88 0.33 -5.84
CA PRO A 29 -18.73 -0.57 -5.92
C PRO A 29 -19.19 -2.03 -6.02
N ARG A 30 -18.33 -2.91 -6.53
CA ARG A 30 -18.60 -4.37 -6.54
C ARG A 30 -18.68 -4.93 -5.13
N PRO A 31 -19.32 -6.11 -4.97
CA PRO A 31 -19.26 -6.86 -3.73
C PRO A 31 -17.81 -7.03 -3.26
N PHE A 32 -17.55 -6.57 -2.04
CA PHE A 32 -16.23 -6.60 -1.42
C PHE A 32 -16.27 -7.45 -0.15
N SER A 33 -15.35 -8.41 -0.06
CA SER A 33 -15.11 -9.17 1.16
C SER A 33 -13.60 -9.32 1.38
N CYS A 34 -13.21 -9.37 2.64
CA CYS A 34 -11.81 -9.54 2.99
C CYS A 34 -11.64 -10.34 4.27
N GLU A 35 -10.56 -11.09 4.32
CA GLU A 35 -10.15 -11.92 5.46
C GLU A 35 -8.67 -11.67 5.73
N VAL A 36 -8.27 -11.71 7.00
CA VAL A 36 -6.89 -11.47 7.45
C VAL A 36 -6.34 -12.68 8.20
N GLY A 37 -5.02 -12.92 8.13
CA GLY A 37 -4.37 -14.07 8.77
C GLY A 37 -4.59 -15.41 8.06
N VAL A 38 -4.78 -15.41 6.74
CA VAL A 38 -5.06 -16.62 5.94
C VAL A 38 -3.82 -17.50 5.73
N ILE A 39 -2.64 -16.90 5.58
CA ILE A 39 -1.37 -17.60 5.32
C ILE A 39 -0.60 -17.73 6.63
N LYS A 40 -0.49 -18.95 7.16
CA LYS A 40 0.15 -19.24 8.46
C LYS A 40 1.63 -18.87 8.53
N ASN A 41 2.36 -19.00 7.42
CA ASN A 41 3.81 -18.78 7.39
C ASN A 41 4.20 -17.31 7.25
N ALA A 42 3.25 -16.45 6.85
CA ALA A 42 3.49 -15.02 6.69
C ALA A 42 3.26 -14.31 8.03
N GLN A 43 4.06 -13.29 8.33
CA GLN A 43 3.86 -12.45 9.52
C GLN A 43 2.50 -11.75 9.49
N GLY A 44 2.08 -11.32 8.30
CA GLY A 44 0.73 -10.83 8.06
C GLY A 44 0.25 -11.28 6.70
N SER A 45 -1.06 -11.53 6.60
CA SER A 45 -1.65 -11.94 5.33
C SER A 45 -3.09 -11.49 5.20
N ALA A 46 -3.55 -11.35 3.97
CA ALA A 46 -4.93 -11.03 3.67
C ALA A 46 -5.38 -11.66 2.37
N VAL A 47 -6.67 -11.99 2.31
CA VAL A 47 -7.37 -12.33 1.07
C VAL A 47 -8.43 -11.27 0.84
N VAL A 48 -8.44 -10.73 -0.37
CA VAL A 48 -9.46 -9.78 -0.82
C VAL A 48 -10.20 -10.39 -1.99
N ARG A 49 -11.53 -10.35 -1.91
CA ARG A 49 -12.42 -10.63 -3.02
C ARG A 49 -13.17 -9.36 -3.36
N HIS A 50 -12.98 -8.87 -4.58
CA HIS A 50 -13.56 -7.60 -5.05
C HIS A 50 -14.18 -7.86 -6.43
N GLY A 51 -15.49 -8.09 -6.46
CA GLY A 51 -16.15 -8.63 -7.65
C GLY A 51 -15.59 -10.00 -8.01
N GLY A 52 -15.14 -10.17 -9.27
CA GLY A 52 -14.45 -11.39 -9.72
C GLY A 52 -12.98 -11.48 -9.29
N ASN A 53 -12.39 -10.41 -8.75
CA ASN A 53 -10.99 -10.45 -8.32
C ASN A 53 -10.83 -11.30 -7.07
N ILE A 54 -9.83 -12.18 -7.08
CA ILE A 54 -9.40 -12.93 -5.88
C ILE A 54 -7.89 -12.71 -5.72
N ILE A 55 -7.50 -12.06 -4.64
CA ILE A 55 -6.12 -11.59 -4.43
C ILE A 55 -5.65 -12.02 -3.05
N TYR A 56 -4.46 -12.61 -3.00
CA TYR A 56 -3.75 -12.97 -1.78
C TYR A 56 -2.59 -12.00 -1.59
N ALA A 57 -2.47 -11.43 -0.40
CA ALA A 57 -1.33 -10.63 0.01
C ALA A 57 -0.64 -11.28 1.21
N ALA A 58 0.69 -11.35 1.18
CA ALA A 58 1.53 -11.86 2.25
C ALA A 58 2.64 -10.86 2.53
N VAL A 59 2.89 -10.59 3.81
CA VAL A 59 3.92 -9.67 4.28
C VAL A 59 4.96 -10.45 5.06
N TYR A 60 6.23 -10.19 4.73
CA TYR A 60 7.39 -10.69 5.45
C TYR A 60 8.28 -9.56 5.91
N GLY A 61 8.82 -9.71 7.11
CA GLY A 61 9.67 -8.72 7.76
C GLY A 61 8.96 -7.97 8.88
N PRO A 62 9.61 -6.97 9.49
CA PRO A 62 10.93 -6.43 9.12
C PRO A 62 12.06 -7.47 9.26
N ARG A 63 12.93 -7.58 8.26
CA ARG A 63 14.09 -8.49 8.23
C ARG A 63 15.33 -7.77 7.73
N GLU A 64 16.52 -8.22 8.13
CA GLU A 64 17.78 -7.61 7.66
C GLU A 64 17.90 -7.66 6.12
N VAL A 65 18.39 -6.57 5.54
CA VAL A 65 18.57 -6.46 4.09
C VAL A 65 19.80 -7.27 3.64
N HIS A 66 19.59 -8.15 2.67
CA HIS A 66 20.66 -8.83 1.96
C HIS A 66 20.56 -8.58 0.45
N PRO A 67 21.66 -8.16 -0.23
CA PRO A 67 22.97 -7.78 0.30
C PRO A 67 22.97 -6.44 1.07
N ARG A 68 23.88 -6.31 2.05
CA ARG A 68 23.92 -5.18 3.00
C ARG A 68 24.17 -3.80 2.37
N HIS A 69 24.81 -3.74 1.20
CA HIS A 69 25.02 -2.46 0.49
C HIS A 69 23.73 -1.82 -0.04
N LEU A 70 22.63 -2.59 -0.12
CA LEU A 70 21.31 -2.06 -0.47
C LEU A 70 20.59 -1.46 0.73
N ALA A 71 21.04 -1.76 1.96
CA ALA A 71 20.42 -1.30 3.19
C ALA A 71 20.48 0.22 3.30
N LYS A 72 19.46 0.79 3.94
CA LYS A 72 19.37 2.22 4.22
C LYS A 72 19.48 2.43 5.73
N PRO A 73 20.46 3.22 6.20
CA PRO A 73 20.69 3.42 7.63
C PRO A 73 19.63 4.31 8.28
N ASP A 74 18.92 5.11 7.48
CA ASP A 74 17.90 6.07 7.91
C ASP A 74 16.49 5.46 7.99
N ARG A 75 16.20 4.44 7.17
CA ARG A 75 14.85 3.88 7.03
C ARG A 75 14.83 2.47 6.46
N GLY A 76 13.74 1.77 6.74
CA GLY A 76 13.45 0.48 6.12
C GLY A 76 13.13 0.58 4.64
N ILE A 77 13.32 -0.53 3.93
CA ILE A 77 13.05 -0.66 2.50
C ILE A 77 11.77 -1.45 2.29
N LEU A 78 10.78 -0.83 1.66
CA LEU A 78 9.59 -1.53 1.20
C LEU A 78 9.84 -2.14 -0.19
N ARG A 79 9.65 -3.46 -0.30
CA ARG A 79 9.63 -4.17 -1.59
C ARG A 79 8.25 -4.74 -1.81
N VAL A 80 7.67 -4.48 -2.97
CA VAL A 80 6.35 -5.00 -3.35
C VAL A 80 6.50 -5.80 -4.62
N TYR A 81 5.88 -6.97 -4.64
CA TYR A 81 5.87 -7.89 -5.78
C TYR A 81 4.42 -8.17 -6.16
N TYR A 82 3.96 -7.58 -7.26
CA TYR A 82 2.69 -7.90 -7.88
C TYR A 82 2.89 -9.02 -8.91
N ARG A 83 2.14 -10.12 -8.77
CA ARG A 83 2.20 -11.29 -9.65
C ARG A 83 0.80 -11.80 -9.95
N MET A 84 0.53 -12.00 -11.23
CA MET A 84 -0.69 -12.70 -11.65
C MET A 84 -0.39 -14.16 -11.90
N SER A 85 -1.29 -15.04 -11.46
CA SER A 85 -1.18 -16.48 -11.71
C SER A 85 -1.35 -16.77 -13.20
N THR A 86 -0.78 -17.86 -13.69
CA THR A 86 -0.88 -18.24 -15.11
C THR A 86 -2.32 -18.49 -15.57
N PHE A 87 -3.20 -18.85 -14.64
CA PHE A 87 -4.62 -19.12 -14.84
C PHE A 87 -5.54 -17.97 -14.38
N SER A 88 -5.01 -16.82 -13.96
CA SER A 88 -5.84 -15.76 -13.37
C SER A 88 -6.66 -14.95 -14.37
N VAL A 89 -6.34 -15.08 -15.65
CA VAL A 89 -6.96 -14.38 -16.78
C VAL A 89 -7.47 -15.43 -17.77
N HIS A 90 -8.40 -15.05 -18.65
CA HIS A 90 -8.99 -15.96 -19.64
C HIS A 90 -7.92 -16.70 -20.45
N ASP A 91 -7.01 -15.94 -21.07
CA ASP A 91 -5.88 -16.52 -21.79
C ASP A 91 -4.71 -16.76 -20.86
N ARG A 92 -4.12 -17.96 -20.94
CA ARG A 92 -3.01 -18.36 -20.06
C ARG A 92 -1.89 -17.32 -20.11
N LYS A 93 -1.65 -16.67 -18.97
CA LYS A 93 -0.55 -15.71 -18.82
C LYS A 93 0.79 -16.46 -18.70
N SER A 94 1.83 -15.90 -19.32
CA SER A 94 3.19 -16.35 -19.09
C SER A 94 3.56 -16.17 -17.60
N PRO A 95 4.25 -17.14 -16.97
CA PRO A 95 4.69 -17.03 -15.58
C PRO A 95 5.79 -15.97 -15.39
N ALA A 96 6.46 -15.57 -16.47
CA ALA A 96 7.53 -14.59 -16.40
C ALA A 96 6.99 -13.19 -16.09
N PRO A 97 7.73 -12.38 -15.32
CA PRO A 97 7.39 -10.98 -15.05
C PRO A 97 7.15 -10.19 -16.33
N ASN A 98 5.97 -9.59 -16.47
CA ASN A 98 5.73 -8.65 -17.57
C ASN A 98 6.04 -7.20 -17.13
N ARG A 99 6.24 -6.30 -18.10
CA ARG A 99 6.42 -4.85 -17.87
C ARG A 99 5.28 -4.26 -17.02
N ARG A 100 4.03 -4.67 -17.29
CA ARG A 100 2.84 -4.26 -16.51
C ARG A 100 2.94 -4.71 -15.04
N ASP A 101 3.46 -5.90 -14.77
CA ASP A 101 3.62 -6.38 -13.39
C ASP A 101 4.65 -5.54 -12.62
N ASN A 102 5.76 -5.20 -13.28
CA ASN A 102 6.82 -4.39 -12.68
C ASN A 102 6.36 -2.95 -12.43
N GLU A 103 5.59 -2.38 -13.36
CA GLU A 103 4.97 -1.07 -13.19
C GLU A 103 4.00 -1.07 -12.01
N ILE A 104 3.05 -2.00 -11.96
CA ILE A 104 2.09 -2.11 -10.86
C ILE A 104 2.81 -2.33 -9.53
N SER A 105 3.84 -3.18 -9.50
CA SER A 105 4.66 -3.38 -8.29
C SER A 105 5.28 -2.07 -7.78
N LYS A 106 5.85 -1.27 -8.69
CA LYS A 106 6.43 0.05 -8.35
C LYS A 106 5.36 1.02 -7.85
N VAL A 107 4.24 1.06 -8.54
CA VAL A 107 3.11 1.96 -8.28
C VAL A 107 2.48 1.65 -6.91
N ILE A 108 2.21 0.37 -6.60
CA ILE A 108 1.72 -0.04 -5.28
C ILE A 108 2.73 0.29 -4.17
N ARG A 109 4.03 0.06 -4.42
CA ARG A 109 5.09 0.41 -3.48
C ARG A 109 5.07 1.92 -3.16
N GLU A 110 5.01 2.77 -4.17
CA GLU A 110 4.97 4.23 -4.01
C GLU A 110 3.67 4.72 -3.33
N ALA A 111 2.56 3.98 -3.48
CA ALA A 111 1.31 4.27 -2.77
C ALA A 111 1.33 3.92 -1.28
N ILE A 112 2.12 2.92 -0.89
CA ILE A 112 2.18 2.43 0.49
C ILE A 112 3.32 3.08 1.28
N GLU A 113 4.46 3.35 0.62
CA GLU A 113 5.66 3.94 1.23
C GLU A 113 5.39 5.18 2.10
N PRO A 114 4.58 6.19 1.70
CA PRO A 114 4.34 7.39 2.52
C PRO A 114 3.44 7.14 3.75
N VAL A 115 2.80 5.99 3.84
CA VAL A 115 1.87 5.64 4.93
C VAL A 115 2.55 4.79 6.00
N LEU A 116 3.67 4.14 5.67
CA LEU A 116 4.45 3.32 6.60
C LEU A 116 5.46 4.16 7.39
N PHE A 117 5.62 3.87 8.68
CA PHE A 117 6.69 4.45 9.50
C PHE A 117 8.02 3.71 9.28
N LEU A 118 8.58 3.80 8.07
CA LEU A 118 9.80 3.07 7.69
C LEU A 118 11.03 3.52 8.49
N GLU A 119 11.05 4.74 9.01
CA GLU A 119 12.12 5.28 9.87
C GLU A 119 12.29 4.46 11.16
N ALA A 120 11.26 3.72 11.60
CA ALA A 120 11.34 2.83 12.74
C ALA A 120 12.16 1.54 12.48
N TYR A 121 12.56 1.29 11.23
CA TYR A 121 13.16 0.03 10.79
C TYR A 121 14.45 0.23 9.96
N PRO A 122 15.49 0.89 10.50
CA PRO A 122 16.76 1.05 9.79
C PRO A 122 17.38 -0.32 9.45
N ASP A 123 18.13 -0.37 8.35
CA ASP A 123 18.80 -1.56 7.82
C ASP A 123 17.90 -2.80 7.55
N SER A 124 16.58 -2.59 7.61
CA SER A 124 15.58 -3.64 7.46
C SER A 124 14.81 -3.50 6.15
N GLN A 125 14.26 -4.61 5.67
CA GLN A 125 13.30 -4.64 4.57
C GLN A 125 11.99 -5.27 5.01
N ILE A 126 10.92 -4.78 4.40
CA ILE A 126 9.57 -5.31 4.48
C ILE A 126 9.19 -5.71 3.05
N GLU A 127 8.84 -6.97 2.88
CA GLU A 127 8.49 -7.54 1.57
C GLU A 127 7.00 -7.87 1.54
N VAL A 128 6.30 -7.34 0.54
CA VAL A 128 4.88 -7.59 0.31
C VAL A 128 4.75 -8.36 -1.00
N PHE A 129 4.26 -9.59 -0.91
CA PHE A 129 3.96 -10.43 -2.06
C PHE A 129 2.45 -10.42 -2.31
N ILE A 130 2.06 -10.08 -3.52
CA ILE A 130 0.67 -10.00 -3.95
C ILE A 130 0.47 -10.94 -5.11
N GLN A 131 -0.35 -11.97 -4.90
CA GLN A 131 -0.67 -12.98 -5.90
C GLN A 131 -2.14 -12.87 -6.32
N ILE A 132 -2.37 -12.69 -7.61
CA ILE A 132 -3.70 -12.56 -8.20
C ILE A 132 -4.12 -13.95 -8.69
N MET A 133 -5.16 -14.49 -8.08
CA MET A 133 -5.71 -15.82 -8.41
C MET A 133 -6.78 -15.73 -9.49
N ALA A 134 -7.57 -14.67 -9.49
CA ALA A 134 -8.54 -14.34 -10.52
C ALA A 134 -8.53 -12.82 -10.74
N ALA A 135 -8.55 -12.39 -11.99
CA ALA A 135 -8.51 -10.99 -12.41
C ALA A 135 -9.81 -10.62 -13.14
N ASP A 136 -10.41 -9.51 -12.74
CA ASP A 136 -11.66 -8.98 -13.26
C ASP A 136 -11.61 -7.44 -13.26
N GLY A 137 -10.58 -6.82 -13.86
CA GLY A 137 -10.42 -5.36 -13.86
C GLY A 137 -10.08 -4.76 -12.47
N GLY A 138 -9.44 -3.59 -12.44
CA GLY A 138 -9.10 -2.91 -11.18
C GLY A 138 -8.14 -3.66 -10.26
N THR A 139 -7.40 -4.67 -10.76
CA THR A 139 -6.54 -5.55 -9.95
C THR A 139 -5.50 -4.77 -9.14
N ARG A 140 -4.97 -3.67 -9.68
CA ARG A 140 -4.00 -2.81 -9.00
C ARG A 140 -4.57 -2.18 -7.72
N CYS A 141 -5.81 -1.71 -7.78
CA CYS A 141 -6.51 -1.07 -6.66
C CYS A 141 -6.84 -2.08 -5.56
N ALA A 142 -7.43 -3.21 -5.96
CA ALA A 142 -7.73 -4.30 -5.03
C ALA A 142 -6.46 -4.90 -4.40
N SER A 143 -5.35 -4.96 -5.15
CA SER A 143 -4.03 -5.39 -4.66
C SER A 143 -3.48 -4.45 -3.59
N THR A 144 -3.58 -3.12 -3.77
CA THR A 144 -3.18 -2.15 -2.76
C THR A 144 -3.99 -2.29 -1.47
N THR A 145 -5.32 -2.48 -1.61
CA THR A 145 -6.22 -2.72 -0.47
C THR A 145 -5.86 -4.01 0.28
N ALA A 146 -5.52 -5.08 -0.43
CA ALA A 146 -5.06 -6.35 0.15
C ALA A 146 -3.70 -6.19 0.87
N ALA A 147 -2.76 -5.47 0.26
CA ALA A 147 -1.47 -5.15 0.87
C ALA A 147 -1.62 -4.35 2.16
N SER A 148 -2.50 -3.34 2.17
CA SER A 148 -2.79 -2.56 3.38
C SER A 148 -3.33 -3.43 4.52
N LEU A 149 -4.21 -4.38 4.23
CA LEU A 149 -4.72 -5.34 5.22
C LEU A 149 -3.63 -6.26 5.74
N ALA A 150 -2.80 -6.82 4.85
CA ALA A 150 -1.73 -7.72 5.24
C ALA A 150 -0.63 -7.02 6.06
N LEU A 151 -0.34 -5.74 5.78
CA LEU A 151 0.60 -4.92 6.56
C LEU A 151 0.05 -4.64 7.97
N ALA A 152 -1.24 -4.30 8.07
CA ALA A 152 -1.92 -4.12 9.36
C ALA A 152 -1.97 -5.44 10.15
N ASP A 153 -2.16 -6.57 9.47
CA ASP A 153 -2.15 -7.90 10.06
C ASP A 153 -0.77 -8.31 10.60
N ALA A 154 0.30 -7.88 9.91
CA ALA A 154 1.68 -8.09 10.35
C ALA A 154 2.07 -7.22 11.57
N GLY A 155 1.19 -6.30 12.00
CA GLY A 155 1.47 -5.38 13.09
C GLY A 155 2.50 -4.30 12.73
N ILE A 156 2.70 -4.03 11.44
CA ILE A 156 3.60 -2.96 11.00
C ILE A 156 2.92 -1.60 11.25
N PRO A 157 3.56 -0.65 11.95
CA PRO A 157 3.01 0.66 12.20
C PRO A 157 2.72 1.44 10.91
N MET A 158 1.46 1.82 10.73
CA MET A 158 0.98 2.62 9.60
C MET A 158 0.27 3.88 10.10
N ARG A 159 0.37 4.99 9.36
CA ARG A 159 -0.37 6.24 9.63
C ARG A 159 -1.89 6.04 9.52
N SER A 160 -2.32 5.24 8.56
CA SER A 160 -3.72 4.97 8.23
C SER A 160 -3.81 3.72 7.37
N MET A 161 -5.01 3.11 7.32
CA MET A 161 -5.32 2.17 6.24
C MET A 161 -5.45 2.91 4.91
N ILE A 162 -5.22 2.14 3.85
CA ILE A 162 -5.25 2.60 2.48
C ILE A 162 -6.31 1.78 1.71
N VAL A 163 -7.06 2.47 0.85
CA VAL A 163 -8.03 1.84 -0.05
C VAL A 163 -7.74 2.24 -1.48
N GLY A 164 -7.55 1.26 -2.35
CA GLY A 164 -7.53 1.47 -3.80
C GLY A 164 -8.92 1.25 -4.40
N ILE A 165 -9.38 2.21 -5.20
CA ILE A 165 -10.59 2.07 -6.02
C ILE A 165 -10.41 2.89 -7.31
N ALA A 166 -11.02 2.44 -8.40
CA ALA A 166 -10.98 3.15 -9.68
C ALA A 166 -12.32 3.80 -9.98
N ALA A 167 -12.29 4.98 -10.60
CA ALA A 167 -13.42 5.49 -11.37
C ALA A 167 -13.08 5.38 -12.85
N GLY A 168 -14.08 5.47 -13.72
CA GLY A 168 -13.86 5.48 -15.15
C GLY A 168 -14.99 6.12 -15.92
N LYS A 169 -14.84 6.14 -17.23
CA LYS A 169 -15.87 6.60 -18.16
C LYS A 169 -16.20 5.48 -19.12
N ALA A 170 -17.48 5.11 -19.19
CA ALA A 170 -17.98 4.14 -20.16
C ALA A 170 -19.30 4.66 -20.75
N GLN A 171 -19.45 4.58 -22.08
CA GLN A 171 -20.60 5.13 -22.81
C GLN A 171 -20.98 6.54 -22.36
N ASP A 172 -19.97 7.41 -22.22
CA ASP A 172 -20.11 8.81 -21.80
C ASP A 172 -20.69 9.04 -20.39
N LYS A 173 -20.67 8.01 -19.55
CA LYS A 173 -21.07 8.09 -18.14
C LYS A 173 -19.88 7.79 -17.24
N VAL A 174 -19.74 8.61 -16.21
CA VAL A 174 -18.77 8.36 -15.13
C VAL A 174 -19.29 7.23 -14.25
N ILE A 175 -18.47 6.20 -14.06
CA ILE A 175 -18.80 5.02 -13.27
C ILE A 175 -17.72 4.73 -12.22
N LEU A 176 -18.14 4.13 -11.11
CA LEU A 176 -17.29 3.66 -10.04
C LEU A 176 -16.93 2.19 -10.25
N ASP A 177 -15.68 1.83 -9.99
CA ASP A 177 -15.18 0.47 -9.90
C ASP A 177 -15.47 -0.38 -11.15
N LEU A 178 -14.67 -0.13 -12.19
CA LEU A 178 -14.69 -0.80 -13.49
C LEU A 178 -14.44 -2.31 -13.36
N GLY A 179 -15.28 -3.11 -14.02
CA GLY A 179 -15.01 -4.53 -14.31
C GLY A 179 -14.14 -4.71 -15.55
N ASP A 180 -13.68 -5.93 -15.83
CA ASP A 180 -12.76 -6.21 -16.96
C ASP A 180 -13.34 -5.80 -18.32
N LYS A 181 -14.64 -6.04 -18.53
CA LYS A 181 -15.33 -5.67 -19.77
C LYS A 181 -15.43 -4.16 -19.94
N GLU A 182 -15.72 -3.45 -18.86
CA GLU A 182 -15.87 -1.99 -18.87
C GLU A 182 -14.52 -1.29 -19.00
N ASP A 183 -13.44 -1.86 -18.45
CA ASP A 183 -12.06 -1.38 -18.62
C ASP A 183 -11.59 -1.53 -20.08
N LYS A 184 -11.94 -2.64 -20.73
CA LYS A 184 -11.57 -2.90 -22.15
C LYS A 184 -12.31 -2.03 -23.16
N VAL A 185 -13.58 -1.71 -22.91
CA VAL A 185 -14.47 -0.98 -23.83
C VAL A 185 -14.61 0.51 -23.44
N GLY A 186 -14.27 0.84 -22.19
CA GLY A 186 -14.40 2.17 -21.61
C GLY A 186 -13.50 3.20 -22.27
N GLN A 187 -13.87 4.47 -22.07
CA GLN A 187 -13.16 5.63 -22.58
C GLN A 187 -12.09 6.13 -21.62
N ALA A 188 -12.20 5.81 -20.33
CA ALA A 188 -11.19 6.19 -19.34
C ALA A 188 -11.17 5.28 -18.09
N ASP A 189 -9.98 5.11 -17.53
CA ASP A 189 -9.68 4.45 -16.24
C ASP A 189 -8.89 5.41 -15.34
N VAL A 190 -9.37 5.61 -14.12
CA VAL A 190 -8.82 6.51 -13.11
C VAL A 190 -8.63 5.75 -11.80
N PRO A 191 -7.58 4.90 -11.69
CA PRO A 191 -7.28 4.21 -10.46
C PRO A 191 -6.68 5.20 -9.45
N ALA A 192 -7.30 5.29 -8.29
CA ALA A 192 -6.85 6.12 -7.19
C ALA A 192 -6.64 5.29 -5.92
N VAL A 193 -5.72 5.74 -5.09
CA VAL A 193 -5.45 5.16 -3.78
C VAL A 193 -5.63 6.24 -2.72
N VAL A 194 -6.58 6.01 -1.82
CA VAL A 194 -7.01 6.97 -0.79
C VAL A 194 -6.48 6.54 0.57
N VAL A 195 -5.86 7.48 1.28
CA VAL A 195 -5.46 7.35 2.68
C VAL A 195 -6.64 7.77 3.54
N MET A 196 -7.28 6.81 4.22
CA MET A 196 -8.62 7.02 4.78
C MET A 196 -8.70 8.04 5.91
N LYS A 197 -7.64 8.21 6.71
CA LYS A 197 -7.60 9.16 7.83
C LYS A 197 -7.80 10.61 7.39
N ASP A 198 -7.06 11.04 6.36
CA ASP A 198 -7.03 12.44 5.90
C ASP A 198 -7.71 12.63 4.54
N LYS A 199 -8.27 11.54 3.96
CA LYS A 199 -8.84 11.47 2.61
C LYS A 199 -7.89 12.00 1.53
N THR A 200 -6.58 11.87 1.74
CA THR A 200 -5.55 12.26 0.78
C THR A 200 -5.32 11.16 -0.24
N ILE A 201 -4.95 11.55 -1.45
CA ILE A 201 -4.64 10.61 -2.52
C ILE A 201 -3.14 10.32 -2.48
N SER A 202 -2.77 9.04 -2.31
CA SER A 202 -1.36 8.62 -2.34
C SER A 202 -0.88 8.25 -3.74
N LEU A 203 -1.80 7.83 -4.60
CA LEU A 203 -1.52 7.44 -5.98
C LEU A 203 -2.74 7.80 -6.82
N LEU A 204 -2.45 8.37 -7.98
CA LEU A 204 -3.43 8.62 -9.04
C LEU A 204 -2.78 8.21 -10.36
N GLN A 205 -3.48 7.39 -11.14
CA GLN A 205 -3.17 7.25 -12.56
C GLN A 205 -4.42 7.58 -13.35
N PHE A 206 -4.21 7.91 -14.62
CA PHE A 206 -5.26 8.28 -15.54
C PHE A 206 -4.88 7.72 -16.91
N ASP A 207 -5.81 6.98 -17.51
CA ASP A 207 -5.72 6.49 -18.88
C ASP A 207 -7.03 6.83 -19.59
N GLY A 208 -6.95 7.31 -20.83
CA GLY A 208 -8.10 7.71 -21.64
C GLY A 208 -8.48 9.20 -21.60
N GLU A 209 -9.76 9.49 -21.78
CA GLU A 209 -10.28 10.85 -21.99
C GLU A 209 -11.47 11.17 -21.07
N MET A 210 -11.33 12.24 -20.27
CA MET A 210 -12.38 12.77 -19.40
C MET A 210 -12.31 14.29 -19.35
N SER A 211 -13.48 14.95 -19.22
CA SER A 211 -13.54 16.37 -18.88
C SER A 211 -13.18 16.59 -17.41
N ILE A 212 -12.87 17.84 -17.05
CA ILE A 212 -12.56 18.20 -15.65
C ILE A 212 -13.77 17.94 -14.76
N GLU A 213 -14.99 18.26 -15.22
CA GLU A 213 -16.24 18.03 -14.48
C GLU A 213 -16.49 16.54 -14.26
N GLU A 214 -16.23 15.71 -15.27
CA GLU A 214 -16.33 14.25 -15.18
C GLU A 214 -15.32 13.69 -14.17
N MET A 215 -14.09 14.22 -14.17
CA MET A 215 -13.04 13.80 -13.24
C MET A 215 -13.38 14.20 -11.79
N GLU A 216 -13.92 15.39 -11.56
CA GLU A 216 -14.42 15.81 -10.24
C GLU A 216 -15.55 14.91 -9.74
N LEU A 217 -16.48 14.51 -10.62
CA LEU A 217 -17.52 13.54 -10.30
C LEU A 217 -16.92 12.16 -9.96
N GLY A 218 -15.93 11.71 -10.74
CA GLY A 218 -15.20 10.47 -10.49
C GLY A 218 -14.53 10.45 -9.11
N PHE A 219 -13.91 11.55 -8.68
CA PHE A 219 -13.33 11.66 -7.35
C PHE A 219 -14.37 11.57 -6.23
N LYS A 220 -15.55 12.17 -6.41
CA LYS A 220 -16.65 12.04 -5.43
C LYS A 220 -17.06 10.57 -5.28
N TYR A 221 -17.17 9.83 -6.39
CA TYR A 221 -17.48 8.41 -6.36
C TYR A 221 -16.36 7.57 -5.72
N ILE A 222 -15.10 7.86 -6.03
CA ILE A 222 -13.92 7.21 -5.43
C ILE A 222 -13.97 7.35 -3.90
N LEU A 223 -14.20 8.56 -3.38
CA LEU A 223 -14.26 8.79 -1.93
C LEU A 223 -15.41 8.02 -1.28
N LYS A 224 -16.61 8.03 -1.90
CA LYS A 224 -17.78 7.28 -1.42
C LYS A 224 -17.50 5.77 -1.39
N GLY A 225 -16.96 5.21 -2.47
CA GLY A 225 -16.64 3.79 -2.54
C GLY A 225 -15.50 3.38 -1.60
N ALA A 226 -14.50 4.25 -1.44
CA ALA A 226 -13.39 4.02 -0.52
C ALA A 226 -13.86 3.92 0.94
N GLU A 227 -14.84 4.73 1.35
CA GLU A 227 -15.43 4.64 2.69
C GLU A 227 -16.12 3.29 2.94
N VAL A 228 -16.87 2.77 1.95
CA VAL A 228 -17.54 1.46 2.05
C VAL A 228 -16.52 0.33 2.23
N ILE A 229 -15.46 0.33 1.41
CA ILE A 229 -14.39 -0.68 1.48
C ILE A 229 -13.61 -0.55 2.81
N TYR A 230 -13.36 0.67 3.26
CA TYR A 230 -12.66 0.92 4.52
C TYR A 230 -13.42 0.36 5.72
N GLN A 231 -14.75 0.51 5.78
CA GLN A 231 -15.53 -0.10 6.85
C GLN A 231 -15.39 -1.62 6.85
N LYS A 232 -15.39 -2.26 5.67
CA LYS A 232 -15.16 -3.71 5.55
C LYS A 232 -13.76 -4.12 5.99
N GLN A 233 -12.73 -3.33 5.69
CA GLN A 233 -11.37 -3.56 6.20
C GLN A 233 -11.33 -3.51 7.74
N LEU A 234 -11.97 -2.51 8.35
CA LEU A 234 -12.04 -2.37 9.80
C LEU A 234 -12.81 -3.52 10.45
N GLU A 235 -13.92 -3.94 9.86
CA GLU A 235 -14.70 -5.10 10.31
C GLU A 235 -13.85 -6.38 10.31
N ALA A 236 -13.11 -6.65 9.24
CA ALA A 236 -12.25 -7.82 9.13
C ALA A 236 -11.11 -7.82 10.16
N LEU A 237 -10.43 -6.69 10.33
CA LEU A 237 -9.36 -6.55 11.33
C LEU A 237 -9.91 -6.72 12.75
N LYS A 238 -10.99 -6.00 13.11
CA LYS A 238 -11.63 -6.12 14.43
C LYS A 238 -12.14 -7.54 14.68
N GLY A 239 -12.66 -8.22 13.65
CA GLY A 239 -13.10 -9.61 13.72
C GLY A 239 -11.99 -10.54 14.18
N LYS A 240 -10.81 -10.47 13.56
CA LYS A 240 -9.64 -11.27 13.96
C LYS A 240 -9.21 -10.98 15.40
N TYR A 241 -9.09 -9.71 15.77
CA TYR A 241 -8.62 -9.35 17.12
C TYR A 241 -9.60 -9.77 18.22
N LYS A 242 -10.91 -9.74 17.98
CA LYS A 242 -11.91 -10.29 18.91
C LYS A 242 -11.73 -11.79 19.13
N VAL A 243 -11.47 -12.54 18.06
CA VAL A 243 -11.23 -14.00 18.16
C VAL A 243 -9.96 -14.26 18.96
N ILE A 244 -8.86 -13.54 18.69
CA ILE A 244 -7.60 -13.65 19.44
C ILE A 244 -7.82 -13.35 20.94
N GLN A 245 -8.53 -12.27 21.27
CA GLN A 245 -8.87 -11.95 22.67
C GLN A 245 -9.67 -13.07 23.33
N SER A 246 -10.70 -13.59 22.66
CA SER A 246 -11.51 -14.67 23.20
C SER A 246 -10.74 -15.97 23.42
N ASN A 247 -9.74 -16.25 22.58
CA ASN A 247 -8.89 -17.43 22.73
C ASN A 247 -7.90 -17.26 23.90
N ALA A 248 -7.29 -16.08 24.02
CA ALA A 248 -6.41 -15.76 25.16
C ALA A 248 -7.16 -15.82 26.50
N GLU A 249 -8.42 -15.38 26.54
CA GLU A 249 -9.27 -15.51 27.73
C GLU A 249 -9.61 -16.97 28.09
N LYS A 250 -9.77 -17.85 27.09
CA LYS A 250 -10.00 -19.28 27.32
C LYS A 250 -8.74 -19.95 27.85
N GLU A 251 -7.59 -19.70 27.23
CA GLU A 251 -6.30 -20.24 27.65
C GLU A 251 -5.93 -19.79 29.07
N SER A 252 -6.09 -18.50 29.38
CA SER A 252 -5.84 -17.99 30.74
C SER A 252 -6.74 -18.63 31.81
N LYS A 253 -8.02 -18.87 31.50
CA LYS A 253 -8.94 -19.61 32.38
C LYS A 253 -8.54 -21.08 32.56
N GLU A 254 -7.98 -21.70 31.53
CA GLU A 254 -7.47 -23.07 31.60
C GLU A 254 -6.19 -23.14 32.46
N TYR A 255 -5.24 -22.23 32.25
CA TYR A 255 -4.04 -22.10 33.10
C TYR A 255 -4.39 -21.83 34.57
N GLN A 256 -5.39 -21.00 34.86
CA GLN A 256 -5.87 -20.77 36.23
C GLN A 256 -6.48 -22.01 36.89
N LYS A 257 -7.03 -22.95 36.11
CA LYS A 257 -7.52 -24.24 36.63
C LYS A 257 -6.38 -25.23 36.91
N LEU A 258 -5.28 -25.15 36.16
CA LEU A 258 -4.09 -25.98 36.38
C LEU A 258 -3.12 -25.41 37.44
N ALA A 259 -3.26 -24.14 37.83
CA ALA A 259 -2.42 -23.54 38.86
C ALA A 259 -2.64 -24.26 40.22
N PRO A 260 -1.58 -24.74 40.88
CA PRO A 260 -1.71 -25.41 42.18
C PRO A 260 -2.28 -24.42 43.20
N LYS A 261 -3.31 -24.85 43.93
CA LYS A 261 -3.82 -24.10 45.10
C LYS A 261 -2.66 -23.93 46.07
N LYS A 262 -2.29 -22.68 46.39
CA LYS A 262 -1.31 -22.38 47.44
C LYS A 262 -1.67 -23.20 48.68
N SER A 263 -0.78 -24.09 49.10
CA SER A 263 -0.78 -24.64 50.44
C SER A 263 -0.68 -23.47 51.42
N GLU A 264 -1.59 -23.43 52.39
CA GLU A 264 -1.51 -22.51 53.51
C GLU A 264 -0.21 -22.79 54.28
N ASP A 265 0.82 -21.96 54.07
CA ASP A 265 2.05 -22.02 54.86
C ASP A 265 1.71 -21.64 56.31
N LYS A 266 1.61 -22.66 57.17
CA LYS A 266 1.66 -22.47 58.63
C LYS A 266 3.00 -21.80 58.98
N PRO A 267 3.00 -20.72 59.79
CA PRO A 267 4.25 -20.09 60.19
C PRO A 267 5.08 -21.05 61.02
N LEU A 268 6.33 -21.29 60.58
CA LEU A 268 7.31 -22.13 61.24
C LEU A 268 7.77 -21.43 62.55
N ALA A 269 7.59 -22.09 63.69
CA ALA A 269 8.08 -21.59 64.97
C ALA A 269 9.62 -21.58 65.01
N PRO A 270 10.27 -20.58 65.66
CA PRO A 270 11.73 -20.51 65.71
C PRO A 270 12.30 -21.61 66.62
N SER A 271 13.18 -22.43 66.09
CA SER A 271 13.91 -23.48 66.79
C SER A 271 14.93 -22.88 67.78
N LYS A 272 14.86 -23.29 69.05
CA LYS A 272 15.84 -22.98 70.10
C LYS A 272 17.19 -23.61 69.76
N THR A 273 18.23 -22.79 69.81
CA THR A 273 19.65 -23.17 69.80
C THR A 273 19.99 -23.96 71.08
N VAL A 274 20.63 -25.12 70.93
CA VAL A 274 21.41 -25.76 72.00
C VAL A 274 22.81 -25.98 71.47
N ILE A 275 23.78 -25.45 72.20
CA ILE A 275 25.22 -25.48 71.96
C ILE A 275 25.77 -26.80 72.51
N SER A 276 26.74 -27.41 71.81
CA SER A 276 27.88 -28.06 72.45
C SER A 276 29.09 -28.00 71.52
N GLU A 277 30.17 -27.48 72.10
CA GLU A 277 31.49 -27.18 71.54
C GLU A 277 32.31 -28.45 71.30
N ASP A 278 33.24 -28.42 70.34
CA ASP A 278 34.64 -28.80 70.59
C ASP A 278 35.59 -28.46 69.42
N ASN A 279 36.50 -27.52 69.73
CA ASN A 279 37.92 -27.37 69.35
C ASN A 279 38.38 -27.56 67.88
N LYS A 280 38.79 -26.50 67.16
CA LYS A 280 40.06 -25.70 67.19
C LYS A 280 41.05 -26.17 66.11
N GLU A 281 41.29 -25.32 65.11
CA GLU A 281 42.65 -25.02 64.63
C GLU A 281 42.68 -23.69 63.86
N GLU A 282 43.73 -22.92 64.12
CA GLU A 282 43.96 -21.54 63.69
C GLU A 282 44.38 -21.43 62.21
N SER A 283 44.00 -20.34 61.54
CA SER A 283 44.97 -19.57 60.73
C SER A 283 44.48 -18.15 60.41
N LYS A 284 45.44 -17.23 60.46
CA LYS A 284 45.32 -15.77 60.54
C LYS A 284 45.01 -15.11 59.18
N LYS A 285 44.20 -14.05 59.21
CA LYS A 285 44.08 -13.02 58.15
C LYS A 285 45.40 -12.27 57.95
N PRO A 286 45.59 -11.68 56.74
CA PRO A 286 46.05 -10.30 56.67
C PRO A 286 44.98 -9.37 56.05
N LYS A 287 45.00 -8.12 56.52
CA LYS A 287 44.31 -6.95 56.00
C LYS A 287 45.12 -6.37 54.82
N GLU A 288 44.47 -5.91 53.78
CA GLU A 288 44.96 -4.90 52.82
C GLU A 288 43.73 -4.16 52.27
N GLU A 289 43.53 -2.91 52.71
CA GLU A 289 43.84 -1.66 52.00
C GLU A 289 42.68 -1.15 51.13
N GLU A 290 42.00 -0.16 51.71
CA GLU A 290 40.92 0.63 51.13
C GLU A 290 41.53 1.74 50.25
N LYS A 291 41.37 1.64 48.92
CA LYS A 291 41.58 2.76 47.99
C LYS A 291 40.29 3.13 47.29
N SER A 292 39.70 4.20 47.77
CA SER A 292 38.63 4.99 47.15
C SER A 292 39.01 5.46 45.75
N GLN A 293 38.19 5.16 44.74
CA GLN A 293 38.15 5.91 43.48
C GLN A 293 36.77 6.56 43.31
N LYS A 294 36.77 7.89 43.32
CA LYS A 294 35.64 8.76 42.97
C LYS A 294 35.25 8.58 41.49
N PRO A 295 33.95 8.61 41.14
CA PRO A 295 33.53 8.65 39.73
C PRO A 295 33.79 10.04 39.13
N LYS A 296 34.46 10.06 37.97
CA LYS A 296 34.69 11.27 37.15
C LYS A 296 33.36 11.76 36.56
N LYS A 297 33.04 13.04 36.80
CA LYS A 297 31.98 13.80 36.12
C LYS A 297 32.31 13.96 34.63
N GLU A 298 31.37 13.62 33.77
CA GLU A 298 31.37 14.02 32.36
C GLU A 298 31.09 15.53 32.22
N PRO A 299 31.80 16.27 31.35
CA PRO A 299 31.52 17.67 31.12
C PRO A 299 30.36 17.87 30.12
N LYS A 300 29.40 18.70 30.52
CA LYS A 300 28.34 19.27 29.68
C LYS A 300 28.96 19.96 28.45
N LYS A 301 28.53 19.58 27.24
CA LYS A 301 28.79 20.35 26.01
C LYS A 301 27.68 21.38 25.82
N GLU A 302 28.05 22.66 25.88
CA GLU A 302 27.23 23.79 25.44
C GLU A 302 27.22 23.90 23.89
N PRO A 303 26.14 24.45 23.30
CA PRO A 303 25.92 24.47 21.86
C PRO A 303 26.83 25.48 21.15
N LYS A 304 27.51 25.04 20.10
CA LYS A 304 28.27 25.91 19.19
C LYS A 304 27.30 26.69 18.29
N LYS A 305 27.38 28.02 18.35
CA LYS A 305 26.73 28.99 17.46
C LYS A 305 27.17 28.78 16.00
N GLU A 306 26.21 28.65 15.10
CA GLU A 306 26.42 28.75 13.65
C GLU A 306 26.73 30.21 13.25
N PRO A 307 27.74 30.45 12.39
CA PRO A 307 27.90 31.75 11.77
C PRO A 307 26.93 31.89 10.59
N LYS A 308 26.06 32.91 10.69
CA LYS A 308 25.21 33.42 9.60
C LYS A 308 26.06 33.67 8.35
N LYS A 309 25.78 32.98 7.25
CA LYS A 309 26.25 33.39 5.92
C LYS A 309 25.27 34.41 5.36
N GLU A 310 25.77 35.62 5.21
CA GLU A 310 25.12 36.75 4.56
C GLU A 310 24.76 36.46 3.10
N ILE A 311 23.55 36.89 2.76
CA ILE A 311 23.07 37.06 1.39
C ILE A 311 23.87 38.21 0.75
N LYS A 312 24.80 37.90 -0.16
CA LYS A 312 25.37 38.90 -1.08
C LYS A 312 24.62 38.88 -2.40
N LYS A 313 23.87 39.96 -2.64
CA LYS A 313 23.33 40.36 -3.94
C LYS A 313 24.45 40.91 -4.84
N GLY A 314 24.42 40.52 -6.12
CA GLY A 314 24.88 41.31 -7.27
C GLY A 314 26.07 40.72 -8.07
N PRO A 315 26.26 41.09 -9.36
CA PRO A 315 25.48 41.99 -10.21
C PRO A 315 24.94 41.36 -11.52
N LYS A 316 23.95 42.04 -12.11
CA LYS A 316 23.53 41.90 -13.50
C LYS A 316 24.72 42.10 -14.45
N LYS A 317 24.94 41.19 -15.40
CA LYS A 317 25.59 41.53 -16.68
C LYS A 317 24.77 40.97 -17.84
N SER A 318 24.10 41.92 -18.47
CA SER A 318 23.68 41.94 -19.86
C SER A 318 24.83 41.59 -20.82
N THR A 319 24.57 40.70 -21.76
CA THR A 319 25.14 40.79 -23.11
C THR A 319 24.10 40.35 -24.12
N LYS A 320 23.65 41.34 -24.89
CA LYS A 320 22.95 41.21 -26.17
C LYS A 320 23.77 40.31 -27.11
N LYS A 321 23.11 39.36 -27.75
CA LYS A 321 23.39 38.93 -29.13
C LYS A 321 22.08 38.49 -29.79
N GLU A 322 21.27 39.49 -30.13
CA GLU A 322 20.51 39.52 -31.38
C GLU A 322 21.49 39.20 -32.54
N THR A 323 21.24 38.34 -33.51
CA THR A 323 20.22 38.42 -34.56
C THR A 323 20.39 37.20 -35.49
N LYS A 324 19.37 36.95 -36.32
CA LYS A 324 19.33 36.07 -37.52
C LYS A 324 18.94 34.60 -37.28
N LYS A 325 17.63 34.37 -37.16
CA LYS A 325 16.89 33.29 -37.87
C LYS A 325 15.39 33.37 -37.55
N ALA A 326 14.71 34.41 -38.04
CA ALA A 326 13.25 34.49 -38.02
C ALA A 326 12.76 35.47 -39.10
N SER A 327 13.03 35.16 -40.37
CA SER A 327 12.45 35.87 -41.51
C SER A 327 12.69 35.08 -42.81
N LYS A 328 11.98 33.96 -42.97
CA LYS A 328 11.65 33.32 -44.26
C LYS A 328 10.82 32.06 -44.01
N LYS A 329 9.51 32.26 -43.87
CA LYS A 329 8.41 31.31 -44.19
C LYS A 329 7.08 32.00 -43.85
N LYS A 330 6.86 33.11 -44.54
CA LYS A 330 5.54 33.60 -44.97
C LYS A 330 5.66 33.72 -46.49
N ASN A 331 4.56 33.44 -47.19
CA ASN A 331 4.44 33.17 -48.63
C ASN A 331 4.39 31.67 -48.95
N ILE A 332 3.23 31.06 -48.69
CA ILE A 332 2.47 30.20 -49.62
C ILE A 332 1.04 30.26 -49.07
N GLU A 333 0.25 31.23 -49.55
CA GLU A 333 -1.22 31.24 -49.44
C GLU A 333 -1.75 32.29 -50.41
N GLU A 334 -1.61 32.01 -51.70
CA GLU A 334 -2.34 32.69 -52.77
C GLU A 334 -2.30 31.80 -54.00
N ASN A 335 -3.34 30.97 -54.16
CA ASN A 335 -3.85 30.50 -55.45
C ASN A 335 -5.06 29.60 -55.21
N ALA A 336 -6.23 30.23 -55.12
CA ALA A 336 -7.53 29.58 -55.31
C ALA A 336 -7.95 29.75 -56.79
N PRO A 337 -8.24 28.68 -57.54
CA PRO A 337 -8.88 28.82 -58.83
C PRO A 337 -10.41 28.94 -58.68
N LYS A 338 -10.97 29.95 -59.34
CA LYS A 338 -12.39 30.19 -59.53
C LYS A 338 -13.04 29.01 -60.28
N LYS A 339 -14.17 28.50 -59.79
CA LYS A 339 -15.08 27.65 -60.56
C LYS A 339 -16.04 28.53 -61.36
N GLU A 340 -15.95 28.45 -62.68
CA GLU A 340 -16.96 28.93 -63.60
C GLU A 340 -18.09 27.89 -63.75
N ASN A 341 -19.29 28.42 -63.98
CA ASN A 341 -20.54 27.70 -64.22
C ASN A 341 -20.49 26.92 -65.53
N GLU A 342 -21.06 25.71 -65.55
CA GLU A 342 -21.78 25.24 -66.74
C GLU A 342 -22.89 24.25 -66.40
N LYS A 343 -23.96 24.39 -67.18
CA LYS A 343 -25.32 23.86 -67.05
C LYS A 343 -25.37 22.37 -67.46
N GLY A 344 -26.36 21.63 -66.98
CA GLY A 344 -26.84 20.45 -67.73
C GLY A 344 -27.58 19.36 -66.95
N GLY A 345 -28.90 19.49 -66.86
CA GLY A 345 -29.86 18.44 -67.24
C GLY A 345 -29.97 17.14 -66.43
N THR A 346 -31.01 17.05 -65.60
CA THR A 346 -31.92 15.88 -65.52
C THR A 346 -32.58 15.63 -66.88
N PRO A 347 -32.92 14.38 -67.31
CA PRO A 347 -34.04 13.63 -66.69
C PRO A 347 -34.00 12.08 -66.80
N LYS A 348 -34.44 11.38 -65.74
CA LYS A 348 -35.65 10.52 -65.66
C LYS A 348 -35.63 9.68 -64.40
#